data_AF-A0ABD5RZ26-F1
#
_entry.id   AF-A0ABD5RZ26-F1
#
_cell.length_a   1.000
_cell.length_b   1.000
_cell.length_c   1.000
_cell.angle_alpha   90.00
_cell.angle_beta   90.00
_cell.angle_gamma   90.00
#
_symmetry.space_group_name_H-M   'P 1'
#
loop_
_entity.id
_entity.type
_entity.pdbx_description
1 polymer ?
#
loop_
_entity_poly.entity_id
_entity_poly.type
_entity_poly.pdbx_seq_one_letter_code
_entity_poly.pdbx_strand_id
1 'polypeptide(L)'
;MEDDPSERYLHFVVLSEIVALAGVFVLLSLSLAGRVATFGSVPSGLRLGALAFVGIELVIPAWVLYDIRRRSDEPDPIWIHAVAVPVVNVLGLIAYLEDRKRTGEQ
;
A
#
# COMPACT_ATOMS: atom_id res chain seq x y z
N MET A 1 8.71 -10.07 24.99
CA MET A 1 8.83 -9.05 23.93
C MET A 1 8.24 -7.79 24.50
N GLU A 2 9.09 -6.84 24.83
CA GLU A 2 8.63 -5.49 25.14
C GLU A 2 8.18 -4.91 23.80
N ASP A 3 6.89 -4.62 23.63
CA ASP A 3 6.39 -3.96 22.43
C ASP A 3 7.17 -2.65 22.29
N ASP A 4 8.08 -2.57 21.32
CA ASP A 4 8.82 -1.36 21.07
C ASP A 4 7.80 -0.27 20.69
N PRO A 5 7.70 0.84 21.46
CA PRO A 5 6.74 1.90 21.16
C PRO A 5 6.94 2.47 19.75
N SER A 6 8.14 2.38 19.19
CA SER A 6 8.42 2.79 17.81
C SER A 6 7.72 1.89 16.78
N GLU A 7 7.73 0.57 16.97
CA GLU A 7 7.08 -0.40 16.09
C GLU A 7 5.55 -0.22 16.09
N ARG A 8 4.96 0.00 17.26
CA ARG A 8 3.52 0.26 17.38
C ARG A 8 3.11 1.57 16.71
N TYR A 9 3.91 2.63 16.89
CA TYR A 9 3.69 3.92 16.22
C TYR A 9 3.75 3.77 14.70
N LEU A 10 4.76 3.04 14.23
CA LEU A 10 4.99 2.75 12.83
C LEU A 10 3.83 1.98 12.16
N HIS A 11 3.30 0.95 12.83
CA HIS A 11 2.10 0.25 12.35
C HIS A 11 0.88 1.16 12.27
N PHE A 12 0.72 2.07 13.25
CA PHE A 12 -0.38 3.02 13.24
C PHE A 12 -0.28 3.99 12.05
N VAL A 13 0.93 4.49 11.74
CA VAL A 13 1.18 5.35 10.58
C VAL A 13 0.82 4.63 9.29
N VAL A 14 1.37 3.43 9.05
CA VAL A 14 1.05 2.64 7.85
C VAL A 14 -0.44 2.36 7.72
N LEU A 15 -1.10 1.97 8.80
CA LEU A 15 -2.53 1.72 8.78
C LEU A 15 -3.31 2.99 8.40
N SER A 16 -2.91 4.15 8.96
CA SER A 16 -3.54 5.43 8.64
C SER A 16 -3.33 5.84 7.19
N GLU A 17 -2.15 5.58 6.61
CA GLU A 17 -1.84 5.84 5.19
C GLU A 17 -2.68 4.94 4.27
N ILE A 18 -2.77 3.64 4.56
CA ILE A 18 -3.61 2.70 3.81
C ILE A 18 -5.08 3.13 3.87
N VAL A 19 -5.58 3.51 5.05
CA VAL A 19 -6.96 3.98 5.22
C VAL A 19 -7.20 5.27 4.43
N ALA A 20 -6.25 6.21 4.47
CA ALA A 20 -6.34 7.45 3.70
C ALA A 20 -6.39 7.18 2.18
N LEU A 21 -5.48 6.33 1.68
CA LEU A 21 -5.45 5.92 0.27
C LEU A 21 -6.74 5.20 -0.15
N ALA A 22 -7.25 4.29 0.68
CA ALA A 22 -8.53 3.62 0.44
C ALA A 22 -9.69 4.60 0.39
N GLY A 23 -9.69 5.61 1.28
CA GLY A 23 -10.67 6.70 1.26
C GLY A 23 -10.63 7.49 -0.05
N VAL A 24 -9.43 7.86 -0.52
CA VAL A 24 -9.23 8.55 -1.81
C VAL A 24 -9.70 7.69 -2.97
N PHE A 25 -9.37 6.39 -2.97
CA PHE A 25 -9.82 5.42 -3.99
C PHE A 25 -11.34 5.36 -4.09
N VAL A 26 -12.03 5.26 -2.94
CA VAL A 26 -13.50 5.26 -2.88
C VAL A 26 -14.06 6.57 -3.41
N LEU A 27 -13.51 7.72 -3.00
CA LEU A 27 -13.98 9.02 -3.47
C LEU A 27 -13.79 9.20 -4.99
N LEU A 28 -12.65 8.77 -5.55
CA LEU A 28 -12.41 8.79 -6.99
C LEU A 28 -13.38 7.88 -7.74
N SER A 29 -13.65 6.69 -7.20
CA SER A 29 -14.61 5.73 -7.78
C SER A 29 -16.03 6.31 -7.79
N LEU A 30 -16.47 6.88 -6.67
CA LEU A 30 -17.77 7.53 -6.56
C LEU A 30 -17.89 8.76 -7.47
N SER A 31 -16.81 9.54 -7.59
CA SER A 31 -16.73 10.71 -8.47
C SER A 31 -16.86 10.30 -9.95
N LEU A 32 -16.14 9.26 -10.38
CA LEU A 32 -16.22 8.72 -11.73
C LEU A 32 -17.60 8.12 -12.03
N ALA A 33 -18.24 7.52 -11.04
CA ALA A 33 -19.61 7.02 -11.13
C ALA A 33 -20.68 8.14 -11.10
N GLY A 34 -20.28 9.40 -10.98
CA GLY A 34 -21.20 10.56 -10.90
C GLY A 34 -22.02 10.61 -9.61
N ARG A 35 -21.63 9.88 -8.56
CA ARG A 35 -22.37 9.79 -7.29
C ARG A 35 -22.04 10.90 -6.31
N VAL A 36 -20.88 11.53 -6.46
CA VAL A 36 -20.43 12.67 -5.64
C VAL A 36 -19.82 13.76 -6.53
N ALA A 37 -19.95 15.02 -6.11
CA ALA A 37 -19.39 16.17 -6.82
C ALA A 37 -17.88 16.37 -6.60
N THR A 38 -17.30 15.70 -5.61
CA THR A 38 -15.86 15.75 -5.32
C THR A 38 -15.05 15.40 -6.58
N PHE A 39 -14.07 16.22 -6.94
CA PHE A 39 -13.29 16.11 -8.19
C PHE A 39 -14.10 16.25 -9.49
N GLY A 40 -15.36 16.70 -9.45
CA GLY A 40 -16.20 16.83 -10.65
C GLY A 40 -15.69 17.85 -11.67
N SER A 41 -14.88 18.83 -11.23
CA SER A 41 -14.16 19.77 -12.10
C SER A 41 -12.91 19.17 -12.76
N VAL A 42 -12.46 17.99 -12.32
CA VAL A 42 -11.28 17.30 -12.86
C VAL A 42 -11.69 16.45 -14.06
N PRO A 43 -10.98 16.54 -15.20
CA PRO A 43 -11.23 15.69 -16.36
C PRO A 43 -11.31 14.20 -16.01
N SER A 44 -12.27 13.48 -16.59
CA SER A 44 -12.49 12.06 -16.29
C SER A 44 -11.26 11.19 -16.55
N GLY A 45 -10.45 11.52 -17.57
CA GLY A 45 -9.19 10.82 -17.83
C GLY A 45 -8.18 10.94 -16.69
N LEU A 46 -8.04 12.14 -16.10
CA LEU A 46 -7.15 12.36 -14.94
C LEU A 46 -7.68 11.65 -13.69
N ARG A 47 -9.00 11.66 -13.47
CA ARG A 47 -9.61 10.90 -12.36
C ARG A 47 -9.40 9.39 -12.51
N LEU A 48 -9.52 8.85 -13.72
CA LEU A 48 -9.27 7.44 -14.00
C LEU A 48 -7.79 7.08 -13.80
N GLY A 49 -6.87 7.93 -14.27
CA GLY A 49 -5.43 7.77 -14.03
C GLY A 49 -5.08 7.79 -12.55
N ALA A 50 -5.65 8.74 -11.79
CA ALA A 50 -5.49 8.81 -10.34
C ALA A 50 -6.07 7.57 -9.65
N LEU A 51 -7.23 7.06 -10.09
CA LEU A 51 -7.82 5.85 -9.55
C LEU A 51 -6.91 4.63 -9.77
N ALA A 52 -6.36 4.49 -10.98
CA ALA A 52 -5.43 3.40 -11.31
C ALA A 52 -4.15 3.49 -10.47
N PHE A 53 -3.58 4.70 -10.35
CA PHE A 53 -2.42 4.96 -9.51
C PHE A 53 -2.68 4.56 -8.05
N VAL A 54 -3.72 5.11 -7.41
CA VAL A 54 -4.08 4.77 -6.02
C VAL A 54 -4.41 3.28 -5.87
N GLY A 55 -5.01 2.66 -6.89
CA GLY A 55 -5.27 1.23 -6.91
C GLY A 55 -3.98 0.40 -6.82
N ILE A 56 -2.96 0.74 -7.62
CA ILE A 56 -1.63 0.11 -7.56
C ILE A 56 -1.03 0.29 -6.17
N GLU A 57 -1.08 1.52 -5.65
CA GLU A 57 -0.53 1.87 -4.35
C GLU A 57 -1.16 1.09 -3.18
N LEU A 58 -2.41 0.64 -3.32
CA LEU A 58 -3.09 -0.23 -2.36
C LEU A 58 -2.81 -1.72 -2.60
N VAL A 59 -2.72 -2.14 -3.86
CA VAL A 59 -2.52 -3.55 -4.23
C VAL A 59 -1.15 -4.05 -3.78
N ILE A 60 -0.10 -3.22 -3.91
CA ILE A 60 1.27 -3.59 -3.52
C ILE A 60 1.35 -4.01 -2.04
N PRO A 61 1.00 -3.15 -1.06
CA PRO A 61 1.06 -3.54 0.35
C PRO A 61 0.12 -4.70 0.69
N ALA A 62 -1.07 -4.75 0.08
CA ALA A 62 -2.01 -5.86 0.31
C ALA A 62 -1.42 -7.20 -0.15
N TRP A 63 -0.76 -7.23 -1.31
CA TRP A 63 -0.12 -8.42 -1.83
C TRP A 63 1.07 -8.86 -0.98
N VAL A 64 1.91 -7.93 -0.54
CA VAL A 64 3.07 -8.23 0.32
C VAL A 64 2.62 -8.76 1.67
N LEU A 65 1.62 -8.13 2.31
CA LEU A 65 1.03 -8.64 3.56
C LEU A 65 0.42 -10.03 3.37
N TYR A 66 -0.18 -10.32 2.23
CA TYR A 66 -0.69 -11.66 1.91
C TYR A 66 0.43 -12.69 1.72
N ASP A 67 1.50 -12.35 0.98
CA ASP A 67 2.65 -13.24 0.76
C ASP A 67 3.39 -13.54 2.07
N ILE A 68 3.57 -12.51 2.90
CA ILE A 68 4.11 -12.61 4.26
C ILE A 68 3.28 -13.57 5.11
N ARG A 69 1.97 -13.36 5.22
CA ARG A 69 1.09 -14.19 6.08
C ARG A 69 1.03 -15.65 5.66
N ARG A 70 1.34 -15.93 4.39
CA ARG A 70 1.39 -17.29 3.86
C ARG A 70 2.67 -18.02 4.25
N ARG A 71 3.71 -17.31 4.67
CA ARG A 71 5.01 -17.86 5.10
C ARG A 71 5.06 -17.89 6.62
N SER A 72 5.63 -18.96 7.18
CA SER A 72 5.78 -19.15 8.63
C SER A 72 6.97 -18.39 9.22
N ASP A 73 7.77 -17.75 8.37
CA ASP A 73 8.94 -16.97 8.79
C ASP A 73 8.48 -15.59 9.28
N GLU A 74 8.96 -15.17 10.46
CA GLU A 74 8.77 -13.81 10.96
C GLU A 74 9.41 -12.82 9.97
N PRO A 75 8.63 -11.98 9.28
CA PRO A 75 9.18 -11.02 8.34
C PRO A 75 9.89 -9.92 9.10
N ASP A 76 10.99 -9.43 8.52
CA ASP A 76 11.57 -8.16 8.95
C ASP A 76 10.51 -7.03 8.79
N PRO A 77 10.13 -6.32 9.88
CA PRO A 77 9.16 -5.24 9.85
C PRO A 77 9.47 -4.15 8.81
N ILE A 78 10.74 -4.03 8.40
CA ILE A 78 11.18 -3.10 7.37
C ILE A 78 10.44 -3.29 6.04
N TRP A 79 10.09 -4.53 5.68
CA TRP A 79 9.40 -4.82 4.43
C TRP A 79 7.96 -4.33 4.44
N ILE A 80 7.29 -4.40 5.60
CA ILE A 80 5.92 -3.91 5.77
C ILE A 80 5.87 -2.40 5.56
N HIS A 81 6.90 -1.66 5.98
CA HIS A 81 6.98 -0.21 5.75
C HIS A 81 7.35 0.16 4.34
N ALA A 82 8.41 -0.44 3.80
CA ALA A 82 8.91 -0.08 2.48
C ALA A 82 7.82 -0.22 1.39
N VAL A 83 6.90 -1.16 1.57
CA VAL A 83 5.80 -1.45 0.64
C VAL A 83 4.50 -0.69 0.96
N ALA A 84 4.42 -0.06 2.14
CA ALA A 84 3.26 0.72 2.57
C ALA A 84 3.37 2.21 2.27
N VAL A 85 4.60 2.75 2.23
CA VAL A 85 4.83 4.16 1.92
C VAL A 85 4.45 4.43 0.46
N PRO A 86 3.48 5.33 0.21
CA PRO A 86 3.04 5.62 -1.15
C PRO A 86 4.19 6.16 -2.01
N VAL A 87 4.18 5.94 -3.32
CA VAL A 87 5.25 6.30 -4.29
C VAL A 87 6.51 5.45 -4.16
N VAL A 88 6.91 5.10 -2.93
CA VAL A 88 8.10 4.30 -2.64
C VAL A 88 7.81 2.80 -2.70
N ASN A 89 6.54 2.40 -2.53
CA ASN A 89 6.13 1.01 -2.48
C ASN A 89 6.51 0.16 -3.69
N VAL A 90 6.62 0.73 -4.90
CA VAL A 90 7.10 0.02 -6.08
C VAL A 90 8.56 -0.38 -5.90
N LEU A 91 9.40 0.54 -5.40
CA LEU A 91 10.80 0.26 -5.10
C LEU A 91 10.91 -0.74 -3.94
N GLY A 92 10.09 -0.56 -2.90
CA GLY A 92 9.99 -1.49 -1.78
C GLY A 92 9.61 -2.91 -2.24
N LEU A 93 8.67 -3.03 -3.18
CA LEU A 93 8.25 -4.30 -3.76
C LEU A 93 9.38 -4.96 -4.57
N ILE A 94 10.12 -4.18 -5.38
CA ILE A 94 11.26 -4.71 -6.14
C ILE A 94 12.32 -5.26 -5.19
N ALA A 95 12.72 -4.48 -4.18
CA ALA A 95 13.69 -4.89 -3.18
C ALA A 95 13.20 -6.12 -2.39
N TYR A 96 11.92 -6.18 -2.03
CA TYR A 96 11.30 -7.33 -1.36
C TYR A 96 11.38 -8.60 -2.21
N LEU A 97 11.09 -8.50 -3.52
CA LEU A 97 11.16 -9.63 -4.44
C LEU A 97 12.60 -10.10 -4.67
N GLU A 98 13.58 -9.20 -4.68
CA GLU A 98 15.01 -9.54 -4.77
C GLU A 98 15.49 -10.27 -3.52
N ASP A 99 15.18 -9.75 -2.33
CA ASP A 99 15.52 -10.40 -1.07
C ASP A 99 14.88 -11.79 -0.96
N ARG A 100 13.61 -11.90 -1.37
CA ARG A 100 12.87 -13.17 -1.46
C ARG A 100 13.57 -14.19 -2.35
N LYS A 101 14.11 -13.78 -3.51
CA LYS A 101 14.85 -14.70 -4.41
C LYS A 101 16.12 -15.20 -3.75
N ARG A 102 16.89 -14.29 -3.14
CA ARG A 102 18.14 -14.62 -2.45
C ARG A 102 17.95 -15.61 -1.29
N THR A 103 16.86 -15.47 -0.54
CA THR A 103 16.56 -16.34 0.61
C THR A 103 15.96 -17.69 0.18
N GLY A 104 15.30 -17.77 -0.98
CA GLY A 104 14.79 -19.03 -1.53
C GLY A 104 15.83 -19.88 -2.29
N GLU A 105 17.01 -19.33 -2.57
CA GLU A 105 18.15 -20.03 -3.20
C GLU A 105 19.13 -20.63 -2.17
N GLN A 106 18.88 -20.43 -0.87
CA GLN A 106 19.63 -21.03 0.25
C GLN A 106 18.85 -22.19 0.86
#